data_AF-A0A167D8H7-F1
#
_entry.id   AF-A0A167D8H7-F1
#
_cell.length_a   1.000
_cell.length_b   1.000
_cell.length_c   1.000
_cell.angle_alpha   90.00
_cell.angle_beta   90.00
_cell.angle_gamma   90.00
#
_symmetry.space_group_name_H-M   'P 1'
#
loop_
_entity.id
_entity.type
_entity.pdbx_description
1 polymer ?
#
loop_
_entity_poly.entity_id
_entity_poly.type
_entity_poly.pdbx_seq_one_letter_code
_entity_poly.pdbx_strand_id
1 'polypeptide(L)'
;MGVVVDQTITPIGKRFYQQFAYQRHYLFPDSPFSISIYEQPSARSGSIITVKSDDTTLERFVLSFASNWEDARVQQMVQSIEFRVRRMKVLDTLVGNPDLAKDGY
;
A
#
# COMPACT_ATOMS: atom_id res chain seq x y z
N MET A 1 5.98 -9.49 11.12
CA MET A 1 4.87 -9.38 10.14
C MET A 1 4.42 -7.94 10.10
N GLY A 2 4.38 -7.33 8.92
CA GLY A 2 3.84 -5.99 8.73
C GLY A 2 2.31 -6.00 8.76
N VAL A 3 1.70 -4.87 9.10
CA VAL A 3 0.24 -4.76 9.25
C VAL A 3 -0.37 -3.89 8.16
N VAL A 4 -1.63 -4.12 7.82
CA VAL A 4 -2.43 -3.20 7.01
C VAL A 4 -3.34 -2.43 7.96
N VAL A 5 -3.17 -1.12 8.03
CA VAL A 5 -3.93 -0.24 8.93
C VAL A 5 -5.10 0.37 8.15
N ASP A 6 -6.31 0.18 8.69
CA ASP A 6 -7.54 0.77 8.16
C ASP A 6 -7.73 2.20 8.66
N GLN A 7 -7.74 3.17 7.75
CA GLN A 7 -8.16 4.55 8.00
C GLN A 7 -9.24 4.97 7.00
N THR A 8 -10.11 4.01 6.65
CA THR A 8 -11.26 4.21 5.79
C THR A 8 -12.54 4.44 6.60
N ILE A 9 -13.47 5.21 6.05
CA ILE A 9 -14.69 5.66 6.72
C ILE A 9 -15.96 5.34 5.94
N THR A 10 -15.92 5.28 4.60
CA THR A 10 -17.11 4.94 3.81
C THR A 10 -17.23 3.42 3.60
N PRO A 11 -18.42 2.92 3.25
CA PRO A 11 -18.59 1.51 2.89
C PRO A 11 -17.70 1.05 1.73
N ILE A 12 -17.51 1.88 0.70
CA ILE A 12 -16.65 1.53 -0.44
C ILE A 12 -15.17 1.50 -0.02
N GLY A 13 -14.73 2.43 0.82
CA GLY A 13 -13.39 2.45 1.39
C GLY A 13 -13.11 1.21 2.25
N LYS A 14 -14.03 0.86 3.15
CA LYS A 14 -13.91 -0.34 3.99
C LYS A 14 -13.85 -1.62 3.19
N ARG A 15 -14.68 -1.76 2.15
CA ARG A 15 -14.62 -2.90 1.23
C ARG A 15 -13.26 -2.98 0.54
N PHE A 16 -12.72 -1.83 0.09
CA PHE A 16 -11.40 -1.80 -0.53
C PHE A 16 -10.31 -2.22 0.45
N TYR A 17 -10.31 -1.68 1.68
CA TYR A 17 -9.37 -2.09 2.72
C TYR A 17 -9.41 -3.61 2.95
N GLN A 18 -10.60 -4.18 3.12
CA GLN A 18 -10.78 -5.61 3.36
C GLN A 18 -10.20 -6.45 2.22
N GLN A 19 -10.52 -6.09 0.98
CA GLN A 19 -10.04 -6.82 -0.20
C GLN A 19 -8.52 -6.66 -0.37
N PHE A 20 -7.99 -5.47 -0.15
CA PHE A 20 -6.55 -5.22 -0.19
C PHE A 20 -5.82 -6.04 0.88
N ALA A 21 -6.29 -6.02 2.12
CA ALA A 21 -5.68 -6.75 3.23
C ALA A 21 -5.72 -8.26 2.99
N TYR A 22 -6.85 -8.78 2.51
CA TYR A 22 -6.99 -10.18 2.12
C TYR A 22 -6.00 -10.57 1.01
N GLN A 23 -5.98 -9.82 -0.10
CA GLN A 23 -5.11 -10.10 -1.24
C GLN A 23 -3.63 -9.99 -0.85
N ARG A 24 -3.28 -9.02 -0.02
CA ARG A 24 -1.90 -8.87 0.47
C ARG A 24 -1.49 -10.04 1.36
N HIS A 25 -2.36 -10.46 2.27
CA HIS A 25 -2.09 -11.62 3.11
C HIS A 25 -1.93 -12.91 2.28
N TYR A 26 -2.77 -13.07 1.25
CA TYR A 26 -2.71 -14.22 0.34
C TYR A 26 -1.42 -14.25 -0.50
N LEU A 27 -1.04 -13.12 -1.10
CA LEU A 27 0.11 -13.04 -2.02
C LEU A 27 1.46 -12.89 -1.31
N PHE A 28 1.47 -12.23 -0.15
CA PHE A 28 2.67 -11.85 0.58
C PHE A 28 2.49 -12.07 2.09
N PRO A 29 2.25 -13.33 2.54
CA PRO A 29 1.93 -13.64 3.93
C PRO A 29 3.02 -13.20 4.91
N ASP A 30 4.28 -13.23 4.48
CA ASP A 30 5.45 -12.90 5.30
C ASP A 30 5.96 -11.47 5.11
N SER A 31 5.19 -10.59 4.46
CA SER A 31 5.66 -9.22 4.21
C SER A 31 5.95 -8.49 5.54
N PRO A 32 7.17 -7.94 5.72
CA PRO A 32 7.51 -7.20 6.93
C PRO A 32 6.99 -5.75 6.89
N PHE A 33 6.50 -5.27 5.75
CA PHE A 33 6.16 -3.87 5.56
C PHE A 33 4.78 -3.54 6.10
N SER A 34 4.66 -2.43 6.82
CA SER A 34 3.35 -1.91 7.26
C SER A 34 2.82 -0.93 6.24
N ILE A 35 1.52 -1.01 5.95
CA ILE A 35 0.84 -0.17 4.96
C ILE A 35 -0.39 0.44 5.61
N SER A 36 -0.63 1.73 5.38
CA SER A 36 -1.86 2.40 5.80
C SER A 36 -2.73 2.74 4.60
N ILE A 37 -4.02 2.45 4.68
CA ILE A 37 -5.02 2.83 3.67
C ILE A 37 -5.84 3.98 4.23
N TYR A 38 -5.55 5.18 3.74
CA TYR A 38 -6.24 6.41 4.13
C TYR A 38 -7.32 6.77 3.12
N GLU A 39 -8.51 7.09 3.62
CA GLU A 39 -9.61 7.57 2.79
C GLU A 39 -9.92 9.05 3.04
N GLN A 40 -10.14 9.79 1.95
CA GLN A 40 -10.80 11.08 1.95
C GLN A 40 -12.09 10.99 1.11
N PRO A 41 -13.28 10.96 1.73
CA PRO A 41 -14.54 10.93 1.01
C PRO A 41 -14.75 12.20 0.18
N SER A 42 -15.31 12.04 -1.01
CA SER A 42 -15.67 13.13 -1.91
C SER A 42 -17.06 12.89 -2.50
N ALA A 43 -18.01 13.78 -2.18
CA ALA A 43 -19.37 13.69 -2.71
C ALA A 43 -19.44 13.80 -4.25
N ARG A 44 -18.42 14.36 -4.91
CA ARG A 44 -18.39 14.54 -6.36
C ARG A 44 -17.83 13.35 -7.13
N SER A 45 -16.91 12.58 -6.54
CA SER A 45 -16.06 11.67 -7.30
C SER A 45 -15.93 10.27 -6.71
N GLY A 46 -16.49 10.03 -5.52
CA GLY A 46 -16.29 8.78 -4.79
C GLY A 46 -15.34 8.97 -3.60
N SER A 47 -14.45 8.02 -3.39
CA SER A 47 -13.51 8.05 -2.28
C SER A 47 -12.09 8.16 -2.78
N ILE A 48 -11.35 9.17 -2.33
CA ILE A 48 -9.93 9.29 -2.65
C ILE A 48 -9.17 8.39 -1.67
N ILE A 49 -8.53 7.36 -2.20
CA ILE A 49 -7.69 6.45 -1.42
C ILE A 49 -6.23 6.86 -1.57
N THR A 50 -5.54 6.92 -0.45
CA THR A 50 -4.09 7.11 -0.39
C THR A 50 -3.47 5.95 0.36
N VAL A 51 -2.60 5.21 -0.31
CA VAL A 51 -1.84 4.11 0.29
C VAL A 51 -0.48 4.63 0.73
N LYS A 52 -0.10 4.39 1.98
CA LYS A 52 1.16 4.87 2.57
C LYS A 52 1.98 3.75 3.19
N SER A 53 3.30 3.89 3.17
CA SER A 53 4.21 3.22 4.10
C SER A 53 4.82 4.31 4.97
N ASP A 54 4.61 4.24 6.28
CA ASP A 54 4.95 5.30 7.22
C ASP A 54 4.38 6.65 6.73
N ASP A 55 5.21 7.68 6.59
CA ASP A 55 4.81 8.99 6.07
C ASP A 55 4.87 9.12 4.54
N THR A 56 5.31 8.08 3.83
CA THR A 56 5.49 8.12 2.37
C THR A 56 4.26 7.61 1.63
N THR A 57 3.71 8.43 0.73
CA THR A 57 2.65 8.00 -0.19
C THR A 57 3.21 7.07 -1.28
N LEU A 58 2.66 5.85 -1.33
CA LEU A 58 2.98 4.85 -2.35
C LEU A 58 2.09 5.01 -3.58
N GLU A 59 0.80 5.24 -3.35
CA GLU A 59 -0.20 5.36 -4.40
C GLU A 59 -1.38 6.25 -3.96
N ARG A 60 -2.01 6.94 -4.90
CA ARG A 60 -3.21 7.73 -4.66
C ARG A 60 -4.15 7.65 -5.86
N PHE A 61 -5.40 7.30 -5.63
CA PHE A 61 -6.39 7.13 -6.71
C PHE A 61 -7.81 7.37 -6.20
N VAL A 62 -8.76 7.43 -7.13
CA VAL A 62 -10.19 7.57 -6.83
C VAL A 62 -10.88 6.22 -6.96
N LEU A 63 -11.55 5.79 -5.89
CA LEU A 63 -12.56 4.73 -5.91
C LEU A 63 -13.89 5.35 -6.31
N SER A 64 -14.27 5.19 -7.57
CA SER A 64 -15.57 5.62 -8.07
C SER A 64 -16.65 4.63 -7.64
N PHE A 65 -17.79 5.15 -7.17
CA PHE A 65 -18.98 4.35 -6.83
C PHE A 65 -19.52 3.54 -8.03
N ALA A 66 -19.26 4.01 -9.25
CA ALA A 66 -19.74 3.37 -10.48
C ALA A 66 -18.80 2.27 -11.02
N SER A 67 -17.70 1.98 -10.35
CA SER A 67 -16.66 1.06 -10.86
C SER A 67 -16.63 -0.27 -10.13
N ASN A 68 -16.55 -1.37 -10.90
CA ASN A 68 -16.19 -2.69 -10.38
C ASN A 68 -14.66 -2.80 -10.37
N TRP A 69 -14.04 -2.32 -9.29
CA TRP A 69 -12.58 -2.33 -9.09
C TRP A 69 -12.08 -3.62 -8.42
N GLU A 70 -12.95 -4.63 -8.31
CA GLU A 70 -12.76 -5.81 -7.49
C GLU A 70 -11.75 -6.81 -8.09
N ASP A 71 -11.24 -7.69 -7.22
CA ASP A 71 -10.34 -8.83 -7.40
C ASP A 71 -9.10 -8.57 -8.25
N ALA A 72 -9.19 -8.66 -9.57
CA ALA A 72 -8.01 -8.58 -10.45
C ALA A 72 -7.26 -7.24 -10.32
N ARG A 73 -7.99 -6.13 -10.22
CA ARG A 73 -7.38 -4.80 -10.10
C ARG A 73 -6.75 -4.60 -8.73
N VAL A 74 -7.40 -5.06 -7.65
CA VAL A 74 -6.84 -5.00 -6.30
C VAL A 74 -5.59 -5.86 -6.19
N GLN A 75 -5.60 -7.06 -6.77
CA GLN A 75 -4.44 -7.94 -6.81
C GLN A 75 -3.23 -7.30 -7.51
N GLN A 76 -3.44 -6.69 -8.69
CA GLN A 76 -2.37 -5.97 -9.40
C GLN A 76 -1.82 -4.80 -8.58
N MET A 77 -2.72 -4.04 -7.94
CA MET A 77 -2.36 -2.92 -7.08
C MET A 77 -1.54 -3.37 -5.86
N VAL A 78 -1.94 -4.46 -5.19
CA VAL A 78 -1.20 -5.05 -4.08
C VAL A 78 0.22 -5.43 -4.49
N GLN A 79 0.39 -6.09 -5.65
CA GLN A 79 1.72 -6.44 -6.16
C GLN A 79 2.58 -5.20 -6.42
N SER A 80 2.02 -4.20 -7.13
CA SER A 80 2.71 -2.94 -7.42
C SER A 80 3.19 -2.22 -6.16
N ILE A 81 2.31 -2.09 -5.17
CA ILE A 81 2.60 -1.44 -3.88
C ILE A 81 3.67 -2.22 -3.11
N GLU A 82 3.57 -3.55 -3.08
CA GLU A 82 4.54 -4.41 -2.38
C GLU A 82 5.94 -4.29 -2.99
N PHE A 83 6.06 -4.32 -4.33
CA PHE A 83 7.35 -4.10 -5.00
C PHE A 83 7.91 -2.70 -4.75
N ARG A 84 7.03 -1.68 -4.76
CA ARG A 84 7.42 -0.29 -4.52
C ARG A 84 7.95 -0.08 -3.10
N VAL A 85 7.23 -0.56 -2.07
CA VAL A 85 7.66 -0.42 -0.67
C VAL A 85 8.94 -1.20 -0.41
N ARG A 86 9.07 -2.42 -0.96
CA ARG A 86 10.30 -3.21 -0.84
C ARG A 86 11.51 -2.48 -1.41
N ARG A 87 11.39 -1.97 -2.63
CA ARG A 87 12.46 -1.21 -3.28
C ARG A 87 12.82 0.03 -2.47
N MET A 88 11.83 0.77 -1.98
CA MET A 88 12.04 1.96 -1.16
C MET A 88 12.80 1.63 0.13
N LYS A 89 12.42 0.56 0.85
CA LYS A 89 13.06 0.15 2.10
C LYS A 89 14.50 -0.36 1.90
N VAL A 90 14.76 -1.05 0.79
CA VAL A 90 16.14 -1.43 0.42
C VAL A 90 16.98 -0.17 0.18
N LEU A 91 16.49 0.80 -0.58
CA LEU A 91 17.21 2.05 -0.84
C LEU A 91 17.45 2.86 0.44
N ASP A 92 16.47 2.96 1.32
CA ASP A 92 16.59 3.63 2.62
C ASP A 92 17.68 3.00 3.50
N THR A 93 17.73 1.67 3.52
CA THR A 93 18.76 0.92 4.25
C THR A 93 20.17 1.12 3.68
N LEU A 94 20.29 1.26 2.34
CA LEU A 94 21.57 1.51 1.68
C LEU A 94 22.08 2.92 1.96
N VAL A 95 21.21 3.93 1.97
CA VAL A 95 21.58 5.32 2.28
C VAL A 95 21.95 5.48 3.76
N GLY A 96 21.26 4.76 4.65
CA GLY A 96 21.54 4.78 6.09
C GLY A 96 22.79 4.02 6.53
N ASN A 97 23.41 3.21 5.66
CA ASN A 97 24.63 2.44 5.96
C ASN A 97 25.84 2.95 5.15
N PRO A 98 26.56 3.99 5.62
CA PRO A 98 27.81 4.44 4.99
C PRO A 98 28.94 3.40 5.07
N ASP A 99 28.77 2.32 5.84
CA ASP A 99 29.79 1.30 6.09
C ASP A 99 29.82 0.18 5.03
N LEU A 100 28.79 0.03 4.19
CA LEU A 100 28.76 -0.99 3.12
C LEU A 100 29.60 -0.62 1.88
N ALA A 101 30.21 0.57 1.88
CA ALA A 101 31.12 1.01 0.82
C ALA A 101 32.60 0.68 1.10
N LYS A 102 32.91 0.08 2.26
CA LYS A 102 34.27 -0.25 2.68
C LYS A 102 34.37 -1.73 3.06
N ASP A 103 34.33 -2.62 2.08
CA ASP A 103 35.02 -3.91 2.20
C ASP A 103 35.42 -4.37 0.79
N GLY A 104 36.64 -3.96 0.42
CA GLY A 104 37.27 -4.25 -0.86
C GLY A 104 38.71 -3.75 -0.84
N TYR A 105 39.55 -4.36 0.01
CA TYR A 105 41.01 -4.33 -0.09
C TYR A 105 41.53 -5.76 -0.04
#